data_AF-A0A5J0W2F5-F1
#
_entry.id   AF-A0A5J0W2F5-F1
#
_cell.length_a   1.000
_cell.length_b   1.000
_cell.length_c   1.000
_cell.angle_alpha   90.00
_cell.angle_beta   90.00
_cell.angle_gamma   90.00
#
_symmetry.space_group_name_H-M   'P 1'
#
loop_
_entity.id
_entity.type
_entity.pdbx_description
1 polymer ?
#
loop_
_entity_poly.entity_id
_entity_poly.type
_entity_poly.pdbx_seq_one_letter_code
_entity_poly.pdbx_strand_id
1 'polypeptide(L)'
;MAYIYGLVDSLQGKDQVGDGECVTLVKQYAHLGVTGTWKQGRKVFGDKSIPRGTAIATFVNGKYPAGDAVHKHAAFYLEQDSNYIYVMDQWKKKKKISSRSLSRKGGIRSDGTYPDASNNAEAFYIIE
;
A
#
# COMPACT_ATOMS: atom_id res chain seq x y z
N MET A 1 -10.51 -9.01 7.50
CA MET A 1 -11.39 -7.82 7.69
C MET A 1 -10.56 -6.61 7.32
N ALA A 2 -10.99 -5.82 6.35
CA ALA A 2 -10.16 -4.74 5.81
C ALA A 2 -10.11 -3.54 6.78
N TYR A 3 -8.94 -2.95 6.94
CA TYR A 3 -8.78 -1.72 7.72
C TYR A 3 -9.03 -0.51 6.82
N ILE A 4 -10.02 0.31 7.15
CA ILE A 4 -10.48 1.42 6.30
C ILE A 4 -10.38 2.72 7.09
N TYR A 5 -9.64 3.69 6.53
CA TYR A 5 -9.59 5.05 7.06
C TYR A 5 -10.48 5.97 6.22
N GLY A 6 -11.66 6.31 6.72
CA GLY A 6 -12.67 7.09 6.00
C GLY A 6 -12.30 8.54 5.67
N LEU A 7 -11.22 9.07 6.26
CA LEU A 7 -10.74 10.45 6.05
C LEU A 7 -9.43 10.51 5.26
N VAL A 8 -9.14 9.51 4.43
CA VAL A 8 -7.89 9.40 3.67
C VAL A 8 -7.61 10.65 2.81
N ASP A 9 -8.63 11.27 2.23
CA ASP A 9 -8.49 12.48 1.42
C ASP A 9 -7.96 13.68 2.22
N SER A 10 -8.27 13.72 3.53
CA SER A 10 -7.75 14.76 4.42
C SER A 10 -6.24 14.66 4.66
N LEU A 11 -5.60 13.55 4.27
CA LEU A 11 -4.16 13.36 4.40
C LEU A 11 -3.39 14.07 3.29
N GLN A 12 -4.04 14.42 2.18
CA GLN A 12 -3.42 15.12 1.07
C GLN A 12 -2.78 16.43 1.54
N GLY A 13 -1.47 16.57 1.34
CA GLY A 13 -0.73 17.80 1.66
C GLY A 13 -0.42 17.99 3.15
N LYS A 14 -0.77 17.03 4.02
CA LYS A 14 -0.33 17.02 5.42
C LYS A 14 1.14 16.64 5.55
N ASP A 15 1.73 17.05 6.65
CA ASP A 15 3.09 16.64 7.02
C ASP A 15 3.18 15.14 7.26
N GLN A 16 4.38 14.60 7.06
CA GLN A 16 4.62 13.18 7.28
C GLN A 16 4.38 12.81 8.74
N VAL A 17 3.89 11.59 8.95
CA VAL A 17 3.67 11.06 10.29
C VAL A 17 4.83 10.16 10.74
N GLY A 18 5.18 10.26 12.03
CA GLY A 18 6.23 9.47 12.67
C GLY A 18 7.60 9.63 12.00
N ASP A 19 8.19 8.51 11.58
CA ASP A 19 9.52 8.43 10.95
C ASP A 19 9.52 8.71 9.43
N GLY A 20 8.36 9.11 8.89
CA GLY A 20 8.18 9.37 7.46
C GLY A 20 8.11 8.10 6.61
N GLU A 21 8.07 6.90 7.20
CA GLU A 21 7.94 5.66 6.45
C GLU A 21 6.49 5.38 6.01
N CYS A 22 6.35 4.61 4.93
CA CYS A 22 5.06 4.26 4.36
C CYS A 22 4.20 3.40 5.30
N VAL A 23 4.86 2.49 6.03
CA VAL A 23 4.23 1.62 7.03
C VAL A 23 3.68 2.43 8.21
N THR A 24 4.40 3.47 8.64
CA THR A 24 4.01 4.30 9.79
C THR A 24 2.71 5.03 9.54
N LEU A 25 2.50 5.51 8.30
CA LEU A 25 1.23 6.12 7.89
C LEU A 25 0.05 5.17 8.07
N VAL A 26 0.13 3.98 7.50
CA VAL A 26 -1.00 3.02 7.58
C VAL A 26 -1.19 2.48 8.99
N LYS A 27 -0.12 2.28 9.77
CA LYS A 27 -0.22 1.89 11.18
C LYS A 27 -0.95 2.93 12.02
N GLN A 28 -0.61 4.20 11.82
CA GLN A 28 -1.17 5.29 12.62
C GLN A 28 -2.67 5.49 12.34
N TYR A 29 -3.09 5.48 11.07
CA TYR A 29 -4.47 5.82 10.70
C TYR A 29 -5.40 4.61 10.57
N ALA A 30 -4.87 3.41 10.29
CA ALA A 30 -5.65 2.17 10.25
C ALA A 30 -5.48 1.29 11.50
N HIS A 31 -4.76 1.77 12.53
CA HIS A 31 -4.53 1.06 13.79
C HIS A 31 -3.96 -0.35 13.61
N LEU A 32 -3.07 -0.51 12.63
CA LEU A 32 -2.46 -1.80 12.31
C LEU A 32 -1.38 -2.16 13.33
N GLY A 33 -1.29 -3.46 13.65
CA GLY A 33 -0.20 -4.03 14.45
C GLY A 33 1.14 -4.01 13.72
N VAL A 34 2.12 -4.74 14.28
CA VAL A 34 3.44 -4.92 13.66
C VAL A 34 3.31 -5.60 12.28
N THR A 35 4.17 -5.25 11.33
CA THR A 35 4.08 -5.75 9.94
C THR A 35 4.15 -7.27 9.83
N GLY A 36 4.75 -7.96 10.81
CA GLY A 36 4.78 -9.41 10.88
C GLY A 36 3.42 -10.07 11.16
N THR A 37 2.41 -9.33 11.65
CA THR A 37 1.05 -9.85 11.84
C THR A 37 0.14 -9.63 10.65
N TRP A 38 0.59 -8.84 9.65
CA TRP A 38 -0.22 -8.51 8.48
C TRP A 38 -0.37 -9.73 7.57
N LYS A 39 -1.61 -10.00 7.15
CA LYS A 39 -1.91 -11.07 6.22
C LYS A 39 -2.29 -10.50 4.86
N GLN A 40 -1.87 -11.21 3.81
CA GLN A 40 -2.27 -10.91 2.45
C GLN A 40 -3.76 -11.22 2.27
N GLY A 41 -4.57 -10.18 2.09
CA GLY A 41 -5.97 -10.31 1.73
C GLY A 41 -6.19 -10.39 0.23
N ARG A 42 -7.33 -9.85 -0.23
CA ARG A 42 -7.69 -9.79 -1.65
C ARG A 42 -6.74 -8.89 -2.44
N LYS A 43 -6.58 -9.21 -3.72
CA LYS A 43 -5.77 -8.41 -4.65
C LYS A 43 -6.47 -7.09 -4.93
N VAL A 44 -5.72 -5.98 -4.90
CA VAL A 44 -6.29 -4.63 -5.06
C VAL A 44 -6.64 -4.37 -6.52
N PHE A 45 -5.67 -4.59 -7.40
CA PHE A 45 -5.85 -4.33 -8.82
C PHE A 45 -6.87 -5.29 -9.44
N GLY A 46 -7.89 -4.73 -10.08
CA GLY A 46 -9.03 -5.43 -10.65
C GLY A 46 -10.27 -5.49 -9.74
N ASP A 47 -10.12 -5.30 -8.43
CA ASP A 47 -11.24 -5.35 -7.48
C ASP A 47 -11.83 -3.95 -7.25
N LYS A 48 -12.89 -3.63 -8.00
CA LYS A 48 -13.61 -2.35 -7.87
C LYS A 48 -14.50 -2.25 -6.63
N SER A 49 -14.63 -3.31 -5.83
CA SER A 49 -15.41 -3.30 -4.59
C SER A 49 -14.66 -2.69 -3.41
N ILE A 50 -13.38 -2.39 -3.57
CA ILE A 50 -12.51 -1.90 -2.48
C ILE A 50 -12.92 -0.47 -2.09
N PRO A 51 -13.26 -0.25 -0.82
CA PRO A 51 -13.58 1.10 -0.34
C PRO A 51 -12.35 2.01 -0.37
N ARG A 52 -12.57 3.27 -0.72
CA ARG A 52 -11.57 4.33 -0.56
C ARG A 52 -11.11 4.40 0.90
N GLY A 53 -9.81 4.55 1.12
CA GLY A 53 -9.18 4.53 2.43
C GLY A 53 -8.80 3.14 2.95
N THR A 54 -8.99 2.08 2.16
CA THR A 54 -8.55 0.73 2.55
C THR A 54 -7.03 0.66 2.66
N ALA A 55 -6.51 0.12 3.76
CA ALA A 55 -5.09 -0.11 3.95
C ALA A 55 -4.61 -1.27 3.07
N ILE A 56 -3.60 -0.99 2.25
CA ILE A 56 -3.04 -1.92 1.28
C ILE A 56 -1.52 -1.98 1.43
N ALA A 57 -0.94 -3.13 1.13
CA ALA A 57 0.51 -3.30 1.14
C ALA A 57 0.96 -4.29 0.07
N THR A 58 2.26 -4.26 -0.21
CA THR A 58 2.93 -5.29 -1.00
C THR A 58 3.14 -6.55 -0.18
N PHE A 59 2.86 -7.72 -0.74
CA PHE A 59 3.09 -9.01 -0.10
C PHE A 59 3.92 -9.93 -1.00
N VAL A 60 4.75 -10.77 -0.38
CA VAL A 60 5.52 -11.84 -1.02
C VAL A 60 5.18 -13.13 -0.28
N ASN A 61 4.67 -14.12 -1.00
CA ASN A 61 4.27 -15.42 -0.43
C ASN A 61 3.31 -15.28 0.78
N GLY A 62 2.33 -14.37 0.71
CA GLY A 62 1.31 -14.19 1.74
C GLY A 62 1.72 -13.32 2.94
N LYS A 63 2.98 -12.85 3.00
CA LYS A 63 3.52 -12.06 4.10
C LYS A 63 4.12 -10.74 3.62
N TYR A 64 4.09 -9.74 4.49
CA TYR A 64 4.79 -8.49 4.20
C TYR A 64 6.32 -8.77 4.20
N PRO A 65 7.04 -8.46 3.11
CA PRO A 65 8.46 -8.80 3.00
C PRO A 65 9.32 -8.11 4.06
N ALA A 66 10.19 -8.89 4.69
CA ALA A 66 11.18 -8.40 5.64
C ALA A 66 12.48 -7.98 4.93
N GLY A 67 13.20 -7.00 5.50
CA GLY A 67 14.47 -6.49 4.96
C GLY A 67 14.33 -5.26 4.05
N ASP A 68 15.35 -4.42 4.04
CA ASP A 68 15.41 -3.15 3.28
C ASP A 68 15.74 -3.34 1.79
N ALA A 69 16.30 -4.50 1.42
CA ALA A 69 16.68 -4.81 0.04
C ALA A 69 15.48 -5.16 -0.85
N VAL A 70 14.30 -5.40 -0.27
CA VAL A 70 13.09 -5.73 -1.02
C VAL A 70 12.26 -4.47 -1.22
N HIS A 71 11.91 -4.18 -2.47
CA HIS A 71 10.93 -3.15 -2.80
C HIS A 71 9.61 -3.50 -2.11
N LYS A 72 9.30 -2.82 -1.02
CA LYS A 72 8.08 -3.01 -0.24
C LYS A 72 7.41 -1.68 0.00
N HIS A 73 6.10 -1.68 0.10
CA HIS A 73 5.34 -0.46 0.32
C HIS A 73 4.00 -0.73 0.98
N ALA A 74 3.52 0.26 1.73
CA ALA A 74 2.18 0.28 2.30
C ALA A 74 1.54 1.65 2.07
N ALA A 75 0.25 1.65 1.77
CA ALA A 75 -0.47 2.86 1.41
C ALA A 75 -1.96 2.71 1.71
N PHE A 76 -2.70 3.81 1.59
CA PHE A 76 -4.16 3.75 1.53
C PHE A 76 -4.63 3.78 0.09
N TYR A 77 -5.50 2.84 -0.26
CA TYR A 77 -6.17 2.81 -1.56
C TYR A 77 -7.10 4.01 -1.72
N LEU A 78 -7.04 4.66 -2.87
CA LEU A 78 -7.95 5.76 -3.22
C LEU A 78 -9.00 5.31 -4.24
N GLU A 79 -8.51 4.82 -5.37
CA GLU A 79 -9.30 4.37 -6.52
C GLU A 79 -8.39 3.64 -7.51
N GLN A 80 -8.96 3.10 -8.60
CA GLN A 80 -8.21 2.46 -9.66
C GLN A 80 -8.91 2.59 -11.01
N ASP A 81 -8.13 2.50 -12.07
CA ASP A 81 -8.59 2.39 -13.45
C ASP A 81 -8.04 1.10 -14.10
N SER A 82 -8.17 0.97 -15.42
CA SER A 82 -7.70 -0.20 -16.18
C SER A 82 -6.18 -0.41 -16.18
N ASN A 83 -5.41 0.61 -15.78
CA ASN A 83 -3.96 0.69 -15.90
C ASN A 83 -3.25 1.14 -14.62
N TYR A 84 -3.94 1.88 -13.74
CA TYR A 84 -3.37 2.47 -12.55
C TYR A 84 -4.17 2.19 -11.28
N ILE A 85 -3.47 2.11 -10.15
CA ILE A 85 -4.07 2.32 -8.83
C ILE A 85 -3.61 3.65 -8.28
N TYR A 86 -4.52 4.39 -7.67
CA TYR A 86 -4.23 5.63 -6.97
C TYR A 86 -4.15 5.34 -5.48
N VAL A 87 -3.08 5.80 -4.85
CA VAL A 87 -2.80 5.52 -3.45
C VAL A 87 -2.36 6.78 -2.73
N MET A 88 -2.73 6.89 -1.45
CA MET A 88 -2.25 7.92 -0.54
C MET A 88 -1.11 7.34 0.30
N ASP A 89 0.07 7.94 0.19
CA ASP A 89 1.25 7.44 0.89
C ASP A 89 2.27 8.54 1.26
N GLN A 90 3.26 8.10 2.03
CA GLN A 90 4.48 8.83 2.35
C GLN A 90 5.69 7.89 2.27
N TRP A 91 6.89 8.44 2.12
CA TRP A 91 8.16 7.76 2.32
C TRP A 91 9.23 8.80 2.67
N LYS A 92 10.37 8.40 3.26
CA LYS A 92 11.40 9.32 3.79
C LYS A 92 11.84 10.47 2.87
N LYS A 93 11.82 10.26 1.55
CA LYS A 93 12.23 11.28 0.56
C LYS A 93 11.07 12.17 0.08
N LYS A 94 9.83 11.86 0.47
CA LYS A 94 8.64 12.62 0.11
C LYS A 94 8.40 13.71 1.14
N LYS A 95 8.20 14.96 0.72
CA LYS A 95 8.04 16.09 1.66
C LYS A 95 6.76 16.01 2.49
N LYS A 96 5.67 15.54 1.89
CA LYS A 96 4.32 15.56 2.47
C LYS A 96 3.57 14.30 2.06
N ILE A 97 2.56 13.93 2.83
CA ILE A 97 1.63 12.88 2.44
C ILE A 97 0.90 13.36 1.18
N SER A 98 0.86 12.53 0.15
CA SER A 98 0.15 12.87 -1.08
C SER A 98 -0.29 11.63 -1.85
N SER A 99 -1.30 11.81 -2.69
CA SER A 99 -1.71 10.82 -3.67
C SER A 99 -0.65 10.63 -4.75
N ARG A 100 -0.56 9.41 -5.29
CA ARG A 100 0.16 9.11 -6.53
C ARG A 100 -0.50 7.95 -7.28
N SER A 101 -0.28 7.90 -8.59
CA SER A 101 -0.67 6.78 -9.45
C SER A 101 0.44 5.75 -9.55
N LEU A 102 0.09 4.48 -9.44
CA LEU A 102 0.97 3.34 -9.66
C LEU A 102 0.54 2.62 -10.92
N SER A 103 1.48 2.35 -11.82
CA SER A 103 1.20 1.64 -13.07
C SER A 103 1.39 0.15 -12.89
N ARG A 104 0.79 -0.64 -13.77
CA ARG A 104 1.13 -2.06 -13.93
C ARG A 104 2.57 -2.20 -14.42
N LYS A 105 3.37 -2.99 -13.72
CA LYS A 105 4.76 -3.29 -14.09
C LYS A 105 5.01 -4.77 -14.37
N GLY A 106 3.99 -5.61 -14.22
CA GLY A 106 4.07 -7.05 -14.46
C GLY A 106 3.57 -7.87 -13.27
N GLY A 107 3.16 -9.10 -13.56
CA GLY A 107 2.62 -10.03 -12.58
C GLY A 107 3.64 -10.62 -11.61
N ILE A 108 3.16 -11.54 -10.76
CA ILE A 108 3.98 -12.27 -9.80
C ILE A 108 4.98 -13.16 -10.54
N ARG A 109 6.22 -13.17 -10.07
CA ARG A 109 7.28 -14.07 -10.53
C ARG A 109 7.15 -15.44 -9.86
N SER A 110 7.85 -16.43 -10.38
CA SER A 110 7.83 -17.80 -9.84
C SER A 110 8.27 -17.91 -8.38
N ASP A 111 9.06 -16.95 -7.90
CA ASP A 111 9.53 -16.84 -6.51
C ASP A 111 8.55 -16.10 -5.57
N GLY A 112 7.40 -15.66 -6.10
CA GLY A 112 6.39 -14.90 -5.36
C GLY A 112 6.66 -13.39 -5.30
N THR A 113 7.76 -12.91 -5.89
CA THR A 113 8.10 -11.48 -5.92
C THR A 113 7.42 -10.76 -7.09
N TYR A 114 7.40 -9.44 -7.03
CA TYR A 114 6.90 -8.60 -8.11
C TYR A 114 8.03 -7.71 -8.65
N PRO A 115 8.09 -7.45 -9.97
CA PRO A 115 8.96 -6.42 -10.49
C PRO A 115 8.53 -5.06 -9.92
N ASP A 116 9.50 -4.32 -9.36
CA ASP A 116 9.32 -2.97 -8.81
C ASP A 116 8.09 -2.86 -7.87
N ALA A 117 7.95 -3.82 -6.94
CA ALA A 117 6.71 -4.02 -6.19
C ALA A 117 6.18 -2.75 -5.49
N SER A 118 7.05 -1.85 -5.03
CA SER A 118 6.66 -0.57 -4.42
C SER A 118 5.94 0.40 -5.36
N ASN A 119 6.11 0.27 -6.69
CA ASN A 119 5.43 1.10 -7.69
C ASN A 119 4.57 0.28 -8.66
N ASN A 120 4.43 -1.02 -8.41
CA ASN A 120 3.66 -1.91 -9.26
C ASN A 120 2.24 -2.07 -8.72
N ALA A 121 1.25 -1.59 -9.47
CA ALA A 121 -0.16 -1.73 -9.14
C ALA A 121 -0.57 -3.18 -8.83
N GLU A 122 0.04 -4.16 -9.51
CA GLU A 122 -0.33 -5.58 -9.40
C GLU A 122 0.26 -6.26 -8.15
N ALA A 123 1.16 -5.59 -7.44
CA ALA A 123 1.82 -6.11 -6.23
C ALA A 123 1.05 -5.82 -4.94
N PHE A 124 0.00 -5.00 -4.99
CA PHE A 124 -0.74 -4.56 -3.80
C PHE A 124 -1.93 -5.48 -3.48
N TYR A 125 -2.05 -5.78 -2.19
CA TYR A 125 -3.14 -6.54 -1.59
C TYR A 125 -3.70 -5.78 -0.39
N ILE A 126 -4.96 -6.05 -0.05
CA ILE A 126 -5.59 -5.57 1.16
C ILE A 126 -4.86 -6.17 2.36
N ILE A 127 -4.61 -5.36 3.40
CA ILE A 127 -4.07 -5.82 4.67
C ILE A 127 -5.21 -6.40 5.51
N GLU A 128 -5.04 -7.61 6.01
CA GLU A 128 -5.94 -8.28 6.96
C GLU A 128 -5.26 -8.67 8.27
#